data_AF-A0A7Y5NQU0-F1
#
_entry.id   AF-A0A7Y5NQU0-F1
#
_cell.length_a   1.000
_cell.length_b   1.000
_cell.length_c   1.000
_cell.angle_alpha   90.00
_cell.angle_beta   90.00
_cell.angle_gamma   90.00
#
_symmetry.space_group_name_H-M   'P 1'
#
loop_
_entity.id
_entity.type
_entity.pdbx_description
1 polymer ?
#
loop_
_entity_poly.entity_id
_entity_poly.type
_entity_poly.pdbx_seq_one_letter_code
_entity_poly.pdbx_strand_id
1 'polypeptide(L)'
;MAKRTRRVRHEPPKVWHNPDVLGDRRGSKGTKKAATPAPAREDLPPSSRGAPRSGRIVAVQRDAPDDRAMERDRLLGKLRLAEGRSAVTRAADELFKAGFELPADDQHVHLQLLEHSDEARVRSALAQLRVILEEEPVKRFAVLDSRLRRLEEFAEDAEVRAAATELRRRAKPAPEQRRA
;
A
#
# COMPACT_ATOMS: atom_id res chain seq x y z
N MET A 1 5.63 65.63 -4.96
CA MET A 1 5.51 64.36 -4.21
C MET A 1 5.80 63.19 -5.16
N ALA A 2 6.81 62.36 -4.90
CA ALA A 2 7.20 61.26 -5.79
C ALA A 2 6.87 59.89 -5.18
N LYS A 3 6.03 59.10 -5.85
CA LYS A 3 5.67 57.74 -5.42
C LYS A 3 6.74 56.73 -5.87
N ARG A 4 7.55 56.21 -4.93
CA ARG A 4 8.45 55.07 -5.20
C ARG A 4 7.64 53.77 -5.29
N THR A 5 7.61 53.15 -6.46
CA THR A 5 7.05 51.80 -6.65
C THR A 5 8.05 50.74 -6.19
N ARG A 6 7.62 49.88 -5.26
CA ARG A 6 8.46 48.81 -4.70
C ARG A 6 8.42 47.60 -5.65
N ARG A 7 9.53 47.28 -6.32
CA ARG A 7 9.61 46.09 -7.18
C ARG A 7 9.58 44.84 -6.31
N VAL A 8 8.54 44.01 -6.47
CA VAL A 8 8.47 42.67 -5.89
C VAL A 8 9.45 41.77 -6.66
N ARG A 9 10.39 41.14 -5.96
CA ARG A 9 11.22 40.08 -6.54
C ARG A 9 10.44 38.77 -6.48
N HIS A 10 10.11 38.19 -7.63
CA HIS A 10 9.70 36.79 -7.70
C HIS A 10 10.92 35.91 -7.46
N GLU A 11 10.87 35.02 -6.46
CA GLU A 11 11.75 33.85 -6.44
C GLU A 11 11.27 32.84 -7.50
N PRO A 12 12.18 32.16 -8.21
CA PRO A 12 11.83 31.05 -9.09
C PRO A 12 11.44 29.81 -8.26
N PRO A 13 10.54 28.95 -8.77
CA PRO A 13 10.12 27.74 -8.07
C PRO A 13 11.30 26.76 -7.91
N LYS A 14 11.45 26.21 -6.69
CA LYS A 14 12.48 25.23 -6.34
C LYS A 14 12.13 23.88 -6.97
N VAL A 15 12.66 23.62 -8.16
CA VAL A 15 12.60 22.29 -8.81
C VAL A 15 13.50 21.34 -8.02
N TRP A 16 12.88 20.43 -7.26
CA TRP A 16 13.60 19.30 -6.66
C TRP A 16 13.87 18.26 -7.76
N HIS A 17 15.13 18.14 -8.16
CA HIS A 17 15.58 16.98 -8.92
C HIS A 17 15.66 15.78 -7.95
N ASN A 18 14.84 14.74 -8.17
CA ASN A 18 15.08 13.42 -7.59
C ASN A 18 16.26 12.76 -8.34
N PRO A 19 17.40 12.51 -7.69
CA PRO A 19 18.54 11.84 -8.29
C PRO A 19 18.43 10.33 -8.05
N ASP A 20 17.43 9.71 -8.65
CA ASP A 20 17.20 8.26 -8.53
C ASP A 20 17.22 7.57 -9.90
N VAL A 21 17.43 6.26 -9.87
CA VAL A 21 17.50 5.36 -11.03
C VAL A 21 18.79 5.49 -11.86
N LEU A 22 19.91 5.07 -11.26
CA LEU A 22 20.98 4.39 -12.01
C LEU A 22 20.42 3.08 -12.59
N GLY A 23 19.82 3.18 -13.78
CA GLY A 23 19.30 2.03 -14.51
C GLY A 23 20.41 1.33 -15.30
N ASP A 24 21.03 0.30 -14.71
CA ASP A 24 21.98 -0.56 -15.41
C ASP A 24 21.26 -1.44 -16.46
N ARG A 25 21.15 -0.90 -17.68
CA ARG A 25 20.70 -1.59 -18.89
C ARG A 25 21.58 -1.25 -20.10
N ARG A 26 22.77 -1.86 -20.13
CA ARG A 26 23.58 -2.02 -21.35
C ARG A 26 24.66 -3.09 -21.12
N GLY A 27 24.88 -4.06 -22.01
CA GLY A 27 24.15 -4.38 -23.23
C GLY A 27 24.63 -5.69 -23.85
N SER A 28 23.81 -6.29 -24.72
CA SER A 28 24.19 -7.47 -25.49
C SER A 28 25.01 -7.08 -26.72
N LYS A 29 26.18 -7.71 -26.90
CA LYS A 29 26.93 -7.76 -28.18
C LYS A 29 27.84 -8.98 -28.18
N GLY A 30 27.55 -9.94 -29.05
CA GLY A 30 28.41 -11.11 -29.26
C GLY A 30 29.40 -10.91 -30.40
N THR A 31 30.46 -11.72 -30.40
CA THR A 31 31.34 -11.96 -31.55
C THR A 31 31.68 -13.44 -31.67
N LYS A 32 31.67 -13.96 -32.90
CA LYS A 32 32.04 -15.35 -33.24
C LYS A 32 33.50 -15.42 -33.70
N LYS A 33 34.21 -16.53 -33.39
CA LYS A 33 35.33 -17.21 -34.11
C LYS A 33 36.11 -18.08 -33.08
N ALA A 34 36.73 -19.23 -33.40
CA ALA A 34 36.69 -20.13 -34.56
C ALA A 34 37.24 -21.55 -34.17
N ALA A 35 37.21 -22.49 -35.12
CA ALA A 35 37.59 -23.92 -35.06
C ALA A 35 39.05 -24.22 -34.55
N THR A 36 39.35 -25.26 -33.73
CA THR A 36 39.60 -26.73 -34.03
C THR A 36 41.05 -26.96 -34.55
N PRO A 37 41.84 -28.04 -34.22
CA PRO A 37 41.46 -29.46 -34.02
C PRO A 37 42.12 -30.27 -32.86
N ALA A 38 41.76 -31.57 -32.78
CA ALA A 38 42.17 -32.62 -31.82
C ALA A 38 43.45 -33.38 -32.27
N PRO A 39 43.96 -34.49 -31.63
CA PRO A 39 43.31 -35.62 -30.91
C PRO A 39 43.82 -35.77 -29.43
N ALA A 40 43.84 -36.89 -28.67
CA ALA A 40 43.58 -38.32 -28.91
C ALA A 40 43.24 -39.15 -27.62
N ARG A 41 42.59 -40.31 -27.84
CA ARG A 41 42.79 -41.71 -27.35
C ARG A 41 43.63 -42.03 -26.09
N GLU A 42 43.38 -43.11 -25.32
CA GLU A 42 42.35 -44.21 -25.22
C GLU A 42 42.68 -44.97 -23.89
N ASP A 43 41.81 -45.65 -23.11
CA ASP A 43 40.37 -45.59 -22.79
C ASP A 43 40.10 -46.53 -21.55
N LEU A 44 38.84 -46.64 -21.05
CA LEU A 44 38.27 -47.66 -20.12
C LEU A 44 38.57 -47.56 -18.59
N PRO A 45 37.79 -48.21 -17.68
CA PRO A 45 36.61 -49.07 -17.86
C PRO A 45 35.33 -48.65 -17.07
N PRO A 46 34.15 -49.28 -17.31
CA PRO A 46 32.91 -49.04 -16.56
C PRO A 46 32.69 -49.99 -15.37
N SER A 47 32.52 -49.44 -14.16
CA SER A 47 32.17 -50.17 -12.92
C SER A 47 31.78 -49.14 -11.83
N SER A 48 30.81 -49.31 -10.94
CA SER A 48 29.72 -50.30 -10.80
C SER A 48 28.55 -49.72 -9.99
N ARG A 49 27.39 -50.36 -10.12
CA ARG A 49 26.19 -50.38 -9.25
C ARG A 49 26.30 -49.58 -7.93
N GLY A 50 25.47 -48.56 -7.78
CA GLY A 50 25.28 -47.86 -6.51
C GLY A 50 24.05 -46.96 -6.53
N ALA A 51 22.85 -47.54 -6.39
CA ALA A 51 21.65 -46.77 -6.18
C ALA A 51 21.41 -46.55 -4.67
N PRO A 52 21.42 -45.30 -4.19
CA PRO A 52 20.62 -44.92 -3.04
C PRO A 52 19.46 -44.03 -3.51
N ARG A 53 18.26 -44.62 -3.44
CA ARG A 53 16.96 -44.00 -3.12
C ARG A 53 16.74 -42.56 -3.61
N SER A 54 15.75 -42.42 -4.50
CA SER A 54 15.10 -41.14 -4.83
C SER A 54 14.47 -40.52 -3.59
N GLY A 55 15.28 -39.84 -2.79
CA GLY A 55 14.85 -38.88 -1.80
C GLY A 55 14.35 -37.65 -2.55
N ARG A 56 13.11 -37.70 -3.03
CA ARG A 56 12.38 -36.49 -3.43
C ARG A 56 12.17 -35.70 -2.15
N ILE A 57 13.16 -34.87 -1.81
CA ILE A 57 13.08 -33.89 -0.72
C ILE A 57 12.01 -32.90 -1.16
N VAL A 58 10.76 -33.24 -0.85
CA VAL A 58 9.69 -32.26 -0.74
C VAL A 58 10.13 -31.36 0.40
N ALA A 59 10.76 -30.24 0.05
CA ALA A 59 10.98 -29.17 0.99
C ALA A 59 9.61 -28.85 1.58
N VAL A 60 9.39 -29.24 2.84
CA VAL A 60 8.22 -28.80 3.59
C VAL A 60 8.34 -27.29 3.60
N GLN A 61 7.48 -26.63 2.81
CA GLN A 61 7.33 -25.19 2.85
C GLN A 61 6.79 -24.88 4.25
N ARG A 62 7.73 -24.66 5.17
CA ARG A 62 7.49 -23.91 6.38
C ARG A 62 7.28 -22.49 5.90
N ASP A 63 6.03 -22.16 5.58
CA ASP A 63 5.58 -20.79 5.63
C ASP A 63 5.94 -20.30 7.04
N ALA A 64 7.02 -19.53 7.15
CA ALA A 64 7.40 -18.94 8.42
C ALA A 64 6.24 -18.00 8.78
N PRO A 65 5.55 -18.20 9.92
CA PRO A 65 4.41 -17.35 10.28
C PRO A 65 4.83 -15.86 10.35
N ASP A 66 6.11 -15.62 10.62
CA ASP A 66 6.78 -14.33 10.61
C ASP A 66 6.72 -13.64 9.22
N ASP A 67 6.95 -14.36 8.11
CA ASP A 67 6.93 -13.76 6.76
C ASP A 67 5.54 -13.24 6.40
N ARG A 68 4.50 -14.00 6.76
CA ARG A 68 3.10 -13.60 6.53
C ARG A 68 2.68 -12.46 7.44
N ALA A 69 3.18 -12.40 8.67
CA ALA A 69 2.96 -11.26 9.57
C ALA A 69 3.66 -9.99 9.08
N MET A 70 4.92 -10.11 8.64
CA MET A 70 5.69 -8.99 8.07
C MET A 70 5.04 -8.41 6.81
N GLU A 71 4.54 -9.23 5.89
CA GLU A 71 3.84 -8.72 4.70
C GLU A 71 2.49 -8.07 5.06
N ARG A 72 1.74 -8.60 6.04
CA ARG A 72 0.53 -7.93 6.55
C ARG A 72 0.85 -6.53 7.05
N ASP A 73 1.85 -6.39 7.91
CA ASP A 73 2.20 -5.12 8.55
C ASP A 73 2.81 -4.12 7.56
N ARG A 74 3.53 -4.61 6.54
CA ARG A 74 4.00 -3.84 5.40
C ARG A 74 2.85 -3.29 4.54
N LEU A 75 1.85 -4.12 4.23
CA LEU A 75 0.67 -3.70 3.45
C LEU A 75 -0.23 -2.74 4.25
N LEU A 76 -0.42 -2.99 5.55
CA LEU A 76 -1.11 -2.05 6.45
C LEU A 76 -0.35 -0.71 6.55
N GLY A 77 0.99 -0.74 6.67
CA GLY A 77 1.82 0.47 6.63
C GLY A 77 1.63 1.27 5.35
N LYS A 78 1.60 0.58 4.20
CA LYS A 78 1.31 1.21 2.89
C LYS A 78 -0.08 1.83 2.84
N LEU A 79 -1.12 1.17 3.36
CA LEU A 79 -2.48 1.71 3.42
C LEU A 79 -2.59 2.92 4.37
N ARG A 80 -1.93 2.88 5.54
CA ARG A 80 -1.90 4.00 6.49
C ARG A 80 -1.27 5.27 5.88
N LEU A 81 -0.25 5.11 5.06
CA LEU A 81 0.48 6.20 4.37
C LEU A 81 -0.10 6.58 3.00
N ALA A 82 -1.12 5.89 2.50
CA ALA A 82 -1.74 6.22 1.23
C ALA A 82 -2.57 7.51 1.34
N GLU A 83 -2.41 8.41 0.37
CA GLU A 83 -3.16 9.66 0.29
C GLU A 83 -3.90 9.76 -1.05
N GLY A 84 -5.20 10.06 -1.01
CA GLY A 84 -6.05 10.18 -2.18
C GLY A 84 -6.63 8.85 -2.68
N ARG A 85 -7.82 8.95 -3.30
CA ARG A 85 -8.67 7.83 -3.73
C ARG A 85 -7.94 6.72 -4.48
N SER A 86 -7.07 7.06 -5.44
CA SER A 86 -6.35 6.07 -6.26
C SER A 86 -5.27 5.30 -5.48
N ALA A 87 -4.51 5.97 -4.61
CA ALA A 87 -3.48 5.34 -3.79
C ALA A 87 -4.11 4.46 -2.69
N VAL A 88 -5.15 4.97 -2.03
CA VAL A 88 -5.93 4.25 -1.01
C VAL A 88 -6.55 2.99 -1.60
N THR A 89 -7.27 3.11 -2.73
CA THR A 89 -7.89 1.97 -3.42
C THR A 89 -6.86 0.90 -3.72
N ARG A 90 -5.74 1.26 -4.37
CA ARG A 90 -4.69 0.31 -4.70
C ARG A 90 -4.07 -0.37 -3.47
N ALA A 91 -3.82 0.37 -2.39
CA ALA A 91 -3.24 -0.20 -1.18
C ALA A 91 -4.20 -1.15 -0.45
N ALA A 92 -5.51 -0.83 -0.44
CA ALA A 92 -6.55 -1.68 0.12
C ALA A 92 -6.77 -2.95 -0.74
N ASP A 93 -6.85 -2.82 -2.06
CA ASP A 93 -6.97 -3.95 -2.98
C ASP A 93 -5.77 -4.90 -2.87
N GLU A 94 -4.54 -4.39 -2.73
CA GLU A 94 -3.35 -5.21 -2.51
C GLU A 94 -3.44 -5.98 -1.16
N LEU A 95 -3.91 -5.34 -0.09
CA LEU A 95 -4.15 -5.99 1.22
C LEU A 95 -5.21 -7.11 1.13
N PHE A 96 -6.38 -6.82 0.57
CA PHE A 96 -7.47 -7.79 0.45
C PHE A 96 -7.13 -8.94 -0.50
N LYS A 97 -6.41 -8.65 -1.59
CA LYS A 97 -5.94 -9.67 -2.55
C LYS A 97 -4.92 -10.63 -1.94
N ALA A 98 -4.13 -10.16 -0.97
CA ALA A 98 -3.24 -11.01 -0.18
C ALA A 98 -3.98 -11.85 0.88
N GLY A 99 -5.32 -11.72 1.00
CA GLY A 99 -6.13 -12.44 1.97
C GLY A 99 -5.91 -11.98 3.40
N PHE A 100 -5.58 -10.69 3.60
CA PHE A 100 -5.47 -10.07 4.91
C PHE A 100 -6.74 -9.28 5.26
N GLU A 101 -7.07 -9.33 6.55
CA GLU A 101 -8.16 -8.56 7.15
C GLU A 101 -7.61 -7.26 7.77
N LEU A 102 -8.51 -6.32 8.01
CA LEU A 102 -8.21 -5.03 8.64
C LEU A 102 -8.27 -5.19 10.17
N PRO A 103 -7.35 -4.56 10.94
CA PRO A 103 -7.49 -4.48 12.39
C PRO A 103 -8.74 -3.68 12.75
N ALA A 104 -9.67 -4.31 13.48
CA ALA A 104 -10.97 -3.72 13.82
C ALA A 104 -10.88 -2.52 14.79
N ASP A 105 -9.73 -2.32 15.43
CA ASP A 105 -9.40 -1.24 16.36
C ASP A 105 -8.65 -0.06 15.70
N ASP A 106 -8.13 -0.22 14.47
CA ASP A 106 -7.35 0.83 13.80
C ASP A 106 -8.25 1.86 13.10
N GLN A 107 -8.70 2.84 13.90
CA GLN A 107 -9.46 3.99 13.43
C GLN A 107 -8.80 4.71 12.22
N HIS A 108 -7.47 4.78 12.13
CA HIS A 108 -6.79 5.48 11.02
C HIS A 108 -6.89 4.68 9.71
N VAL A 109 -6.74 3.36 9.75
CA VAL A 109 -6.97 2.49 8.59
C VAL A 109 -8.41 2.59 8.08
N HIS A 110 -9.40 2.53 8.97
CA HIS A 110 -10.80 2.69 8.57
C HIS A 110 -11.12 4.10 8.05
N LEU A 111 -10.51 5.15 8.61
CA LEU A 111 -10.60 6.50 8.05
C LEU A 111 -10.06 6.58 6.62
N GLN A 112 -8.93 5.92 6.30
CA GLN A 112 -8.39 5.90 4.94
C GLN A 112 -9.35 5.22 3.96
N LEU A 113 -9.97 4.10 4.36
CA LEU A 113 -10.94 3.38 3.51
C LEU A 113 -12.21 4.17 3.15
N LEU A 114 -12.49 5.31 3.80
CA LEU A 114 -13.54 6.23 3.34
C LEU A 114 -13.20 6.92 1.99
N GLU A 115 -11.95 6.88 1.55
CA GLU A 115 -11.54 7.31 0.20
C GLU A 115 -11.47 6.17 -0.82
N HIS A 116 -11.97 4.97 -0.50
CA HIS A 116 -11.95 3.84 -1.44
C HIS A 116 -12.83 4.09 -2.68
N SER A 117 -12.54 3.42 -3.80
CA SER A 117 -13.36 3.53 -5.03
C SER A 117 -14.66 2.73 -4.94
N ASP A 118 -14.58 1.48 -4.50
CA ASP A 118 -15.71 0.57 -4.23
C ASP A 118 -16.45 0.98 -2.94
N GLU A 119 -17.72 1.37 -3.10
CA GLU A 119 -18.60 1.83 -2.02
C GLU A 119 -18.99 0.71 -1.03
N ALA A 120 -18.90 -0.58 -1.40
CA ALA A 120 -19.10 -1.67 -0.44
C ALA A 120 -17.98 -1.70 0.63
N ARG A 121 -16.75 -1.33 0.25
CA ARG A 121 -15.64 -1.14 1.21
C ARG A 121 -15.86 0.10 2.07
N VAL A 122 -16.37 1.19 1.49
CA VAL A 122 -16.72 2.42 2.25
C VAL A 122 -17.81 2.12 3.28
N ARG A 123 -18.88 1.42 2.90
CA ARG A 123 -19.98 1.01 3.80
C ARG A 123 -19.47 0.12 4.93
N SER A 124 -18.58 -0.82 4.62
CA SER A 124 -17.92 -1.69 5.62
C SER A 124 -17.06 -0.87 6.60
N ALA A 125 -16.31 0.13 6.11
CA ALA A 125 -15.50 1.00 6.94
C ALA A 125 -16.35 1.95 7.81
N LEU A 126 -17.48 2.46 7.31
CA LEU A 126 -18.43 3.24 8.09
C LEU A 126 -19.04 2.41 9.24
N ALA A 127 -19.38 1.14 8.98
CA ALA A 127 -19.89 0.23 10.00
C ALA A 127 -18.85 -0.04 11.10
N GLN A 128 -17.57 -0.26 10.75
CA GLN A 128 -16.51 -0.44 11.74
C GLN A 128 -16.20 0.85 12.52
N LEU A 129 -16.14 2.01 11.85
CA LEU A 129 -15.97 3.30 12.52
C LEU A 129 -17.10 3.58 13.52
N ARG A 130 -18.34 3.14 13.25
CA ARG A 130 -19.44 3.26 14.21
C ARG A 130 -19.15 2.48 15.50
N VAL A 131 -18.64 1.25 15.40
CA VAL A 131 -18.27 0.42 16.57
C VAL A 131 -17.10 1.04 17.33
N ILE A 132 -16.00 1.37 16.63
CA ILE A 132 -14.81 1.99 17.24
C ILE A 132 -15.17 3.28 18.00
N LEU A 133 -16.07 4.11 17.45
CA LEU A 133 -16.47 5.37 18.05
C LEU A 133 -17.49 5.26 19.21
N GLU A 134 -17.96 4.05 19.51
CA GLU A 134 -18.68 3.77 20.75
C GLU A 134 -17.70 3.52 21.92
N GLU A 135 -16.45 3.11 21.63
CA GLU A 135 -15.39 2.86 22.62
C GLU A 135 -14.36 3.99 22.74
N GLU A 136 -13.92 4.58 21.62
CA GLU A 136 -12.83 5.57 21.56
C GLU A 136 -13.25 6.89 20.86
N PRO A 137 -12.86 8.08 21.37
CA PRO A 137 -13.12 9.35 20.67
C PRO A 137 -12.40 9.45 19.31
N VAL A 138 -12.87 10.36 18.45
CA VAL A 138 -12.29 10.57 17.11
C VAL A 138 -10.91 11.23 17.21
N LYS A 139 -9.84 10.50 16.86
CA LYS A 139 -8.44 10.98 16.85
C LYS A 139 -8.20 12.08 15.81
N ARG A 140 -8.94 12.07 14.70
CA ARG A 140 -8.79 13.03 13.57
C ARG A 140 -10.15 13.59 13.12
N PHE A 141 -10.88 14.26 14.02
CA PHE A 141 -12.27 14.69 13.77
C PHE A 141 -12.44 15.55 12.50
N ALA A 142 -11.56 16.52 12.25
CA ALA A 142 -11.65 17.36 11.04
C ALA A 142 -11.53 16.55 9.73
N VAL A 143 -10.72 15.49 9.72
CA VAL A 143 -10.57 14.58 8.56
C VAL A 143 -11.83 13.72 8.42
N LEU A 144 -12.36 13.18 9.53
CA LEU A 144 -13.60 12.42 9.53
C LEU A 144 -14.78 13.26 9.02
N ASP A 145 -15.07 14.42 9.63
CA ASP A 145 -16.20 15.28 9.24
C ASP A 145 -16.08 15.76 7.78
N SER A 146 -14.88 16.10 7.31
CA SER A 146 -14.66 16.44 5.89
C SER A 146 -14.94 15.27 4.94
N ARG A 147 -14.49 14.04 5.27
CA ARG A 147 -14.75 12.84 4.47
C ARG A 147 -16.23 12.44 4.51
N LEU A 148 -16.88 12.50 5.67
CA LEU A 148 -18.32 12.20 5.82
C LEU A 148 -19.18 13.18 5.03
N ARG A 149 -18.93 14.50 5.10
CA ARG A 149 -19.64 15.49 4.26
C ARG A 149 -19.51 15.19 2.77
N ARG A 150 -18.31 14.81 2.30
CA ARG A 150 -18.09 14.44 0.90
C ARG A 150 -18.89 13.18 0.52
N LEU A 151 -18.96 12.19 1.40
CA LEU A 151 -19.77 10.99 1.17
C LEU A 151 -21.27 11.33 1.16
N GLU A 152 -21.76 12.16 2.09
CA GLU A 152 -23.15 12.64 2.13
C GLU A 152 -23.59 13.31 0.82
N GLU A 153 -22.69 14.10 0.20
CA GLU A 153 -22.97 14.88 -1.01
C GLU A 153 -22.77 14.09 -2.32
N PHE A 154 -21.74 13.23 -2.41
CA PHE A 154 -21.27 12.66 -3.67
C PHE A 154 -21.28 11.13 -3.78
N ALA A 155 -21.61 10.37 -2.73
CA ALA A 155 -21.70 8.91 -2.85
C ALA A 155 -22.94 8.49 -3.66
N GLU A 156 -22.75 7.51 -4.54
CA GLU A 156 -23.78 7.03 -5.46
C GLU A 156 -24.83 6.22 -4.69
N ASP A 157 -24.37 5.31 -3.82
CA ASP A 157 -25.18 4.53 -2.90
C ASP A 157 -25.88 5.39 -1.82
N ALA A 158 -27.21 5.24 -1.76
CA ALA A 158 -28.05 5.87 -0.74
C ALA A 158 -27.76 5.33 0.68
N GLU A 159 -27.36 4.06 0.83
CA GLU A 159 -26.99 3.49 2.13
C GLU A 159 -25.71 4.14 2.67
N VAL A 160 -24.69 4.35 1.82
CA VAL A 160 -23.46 5.07 2.20
C VAL A 160 -23.77 6.52 2.61
N ARG A 161 -24.61 7.24 1.88
CA ARG A 161 -25.04 8.61 2.26
C ARG A 161 -25.78 8.64 3.60
N ALA A 162 -26.68 7.69 3.83
CA ALA A 162 -27.42 7.57 5.09
C ALA A 162 -26.49 7.21 6.26
N ALA A 163 -25.60 6.24 6.09
CA ALA A 163 -24.63 5.82 7.09
C ALA A 163 -23.63 6.93 7.44
N ALA A 164 -23.15 7.69 6.45
CA ALA A 164 -22.30 8.86 6.68
C ALA A 164 -23.04 9.93 7.50
N THR A 165 -24.29 10.25 7.14
CA THR A 165 -25.16 11.19 7.88
C THR A 165 -25.37 10.76 9.33
N GLU A 166 -25.65 9.47 9.57
CA GLU A 166 -25.84 8.92 10.91
C GLU A 166 -24.55 9.00 11.73
N LEU A 167 -23.42 8.58 11.17
CA LEU A 167 -22.13 8.58 11.84
C LEU A 167 -21.69 10.01 12.18
N ARG A 168 -21.89 10.97 11.27
CA ARG A 168 -21.53 12.39 11.48
C ARG A 168 -22.33 13.03 12.61
N ARG A 169 -23.60 12.67 12.78
CA ARG A 169 -24.44 13.13 13.93
C ARG A 169 -23.98 12.56 15.27
N ARG A 170 -23.34 11.38 15.27
CA ARG A 170 -22.84 10.70 16.48
C ARG A 170 -21.41 11.07 16.84
N ALA A 171 -20.57 11.30 15.83
CA ALA A 171 -19.15 11.61 15.98
C ALA A 171 -18.96 12.86 16.86
N LYS A 172 -18.25 12.70 17.97
CA LYS A 172 -17.89 13.80 18.88
C LYS A 172 -16.38 14.08 18.74
N PRO A 173 -15.95 15.35 18.65
CA PRO A 173 -14.54 15.68 18.73
C PRO A 173 -14.00 15.35 20.13
N ALA A 174 -12.76 14.85 20.16
CA ALA A 174 -12.01 14.64 21.39
C ALA A 174 -11.93 15.96 22.20
N PRO A 175 -11.85 15.92 23.55
CA PRO A 175 -11.90 17.14 24.36
C PRO A 175 -10.80 18.15 24.03
N GLU A 176 -9.63 17.68 23.62
CA GLU A 176 -8.49 18.50 23.17
C GLU A 176 -8.82 19.30 21.89
N GLN A 177 -9.58 18.70 20.97
CA GLN A 177 -9.96 19.30 19.69
C GLN A 177 -11.08 20.34 19.80
N ARG A 178 -11.68 20.53 21.00
CA ARG A 178 -12.73 21.52 21.26
C ARG A 178 -12.19 22.91 21.66
N ARG A 179 -10.88 23.05 21.79
CA ARG A 179 -10.19 24.26 22.27
C ARG A 179 -9.42 25.01 21.17
N ALA A 180 -9.54 24.57 19.92
CA ALA A 180 -8.99 25.19 18.72
C ALA A 180 -10.10 25.89 17.93
#